data_AF-A0A4U0XQF6-F1
#
_entry.id   AF-A0A4U0XQF6-F1
#
_cell.length_a   1.000
_cell.length_b   1.000
_cell.length_c   1.000
_cell.angle_alpha   90.00
_cell.angle_beta   90.00
_cell.angle_gamma   90.00
#
_symmetry.space_group_name_H-M   'P 1'
#
loop_
_entity.id
_entity.type
_entity.pdbx_description
1 polymer ?
#
loop_
_entity_poly.entity_id
_entity_poly.type
_entity_poly.pdbx_seq_one_letter_code
_entity_poly.pdbx_strand_id
1 'polypeptide(L)'
;MANDGLNKFAKYSTAISSLGLRLGAYVFLRWIPGHPFPSAILALLAVYIPSFIYDFVHTSPYEVVADELDVVAREPPAADEDLQRQRDGTDPVKLDDGRELEVEETIVLEEKGSQPLKTLLTGLPSPTSLTLSALTFAINLALVVVVWDLVSRGKFFNQSHELSMGRTGYVSDTSARILVREPDARQYPIFVSYRYADPPYMGVAPGGMPHDSAWKSGASIDWLDNTTDFTGTFTLSRLTSDTRYQWVVSNNHTGFFTTAPRPGHTSERVGTIGSFTFLHTSCLKNNFPL
;
A
#
# COMPACT_ATOMS: atom_id res chain seq x y z
N MET A 1 -21.00 -12.33 31.74
CA MET A 1 -20.39 -13.24 30.72
C MET A 1 -20.28 -12.63 29.32
N ALA A 2 -21.29 -11.95 28.76
CA ALA A 2 -21.21 -11.39 27.40
C ALA A 2 -20.09 -10.33 27.18
N ASN A 3 -19.84 -9.47 28.17
CA ASN A 3 -18.82 -8.41 28.07
C ASN A 3 -17.37 -8.94 28.03
N ASP A 4 -17.10 -10.09 28.64
CA ASP A 4 -15.74 -10.63 28.69
C ASP A 4 -15.29 -11.20 27.33
N GLY A 5 -16.23 -11.79 26.57
CA GLY A 5 -15.97 -12.24 25.20
C GLY A 5 -15.70 -11.08 24.24
N LEU A 6 -16.46 -9.99 24.36
CA LEU A 6 -16.29 -8.80 23.52
C LEU A 6 -14.96 -8.08 23.80
N ASN A 7 -14.56 -7.99 25.08
CA ASN A 7 -13.26 -7.44 25.48
C ASN A 7 -12.08 -8.27 24.96
N LYS A 8 -12.19 -9.60 24.98
CA LYS A 8 -11.15 -10.48 24.39
C LYS A 8 -11.07 -10.31 22.88
N PHE A 9 -12.22 -10.26 22.21
CA PHE A 9 -12.28 -10.06 20.76
C PHE A 9 -11.66 -8.73 20.33
N ALA A 10 -11.98 -7.64 21.03
CA ALA A 10 -11.39 -6.32 20.78
C ALA A 10 -9.86 -6.36 20.91
N LYS A 11 -9.32 -6.94 21.99
CA LYS A 11 -7.88 -7.10 22.20
C LYS A 11 -7.19 -7.87 21.08
N TYR A 12 -7.75 -9.01 20.66
CA TYR A 12 -7.17 -9.77 19.55
C TYR A 12 -7.25 -8.99 18.23
N SER A 13 -8.37 -8.31 17.97
CA SER A 13 -8.54 -7.47 16.79
C SER A 13 -7.51 -6.34 16.74
N THR A 14 -7.33 -5.60 17.85
CA THR A 14 -6.34 -4.52 17.99
C THR A 14 -4.93 -5.04 17.73
N ALA A 15 -4.55 -6.17 18.35
CA ALA A 15 -3.21 -6.74 18.22
C ALA A 15 -2.92 -7.26 16.80
N ILE A 16 -3.86 -8.01 16.21
CA ILE A 16 -3.70 -8.59 14.86
C ILE A 16 -3.69 -7.47 13.81
N SER A 17 -4.59 -6.50 13.92
CA SER A 17 -4.64 -5.36 12.99
C SER A 17 -3.38 -4.51 13.08
N SER A 18 -2.88 -4.22 14.29
CA SER A 18 -1.62 -3.48 14.47
C SER A 18 -0.41 -4.26 13.92
N LEU A 19 -0.29 -5.55 14.21
CA LEU A 19 0.82 -6.36 13.74
C LEU A 19 0.79 -6.51 12.21
N GLY A 20 -0.39 -6.78 11.65
CA GLY A 20 -0.60 -6.89 10.21
C GLY A 20 -0.28 -5.58 9.48
N LEU A 21 -0.68 -4.44 10.05
CA LEU A 21 -0.39 -3.12 9.49
C LEU A 21 1.12 -2.84 9.49
N ARG A 22 1.81 -3.16 10.58
CA ARG A 22 3.27 -2.94 10.70
C ARG A 22 4.06 -3.86 9.76
N LEU A 23 3.73 -5.15 9.72
CA LEU A 23 4.36 -6.10 8.81
C LEU A 23 4.07 -5.73 7.35
N GLY A 24 2.82 -5.38 7.04
CA GLY A 24 2.41 -4.94 5.71
C GLY A 24 3.14 -3.67 5.28
N ALA A 25 3.22 -2.66 6.14
CA ALA A 25 3.95 -1.43 5.87
C ALA A 25 5.46 -1.68 5.71
N TYR A 26 6.07 -2.51 6.57
CA TYR A 26 7.49 -2.87 6.45
C TYR A 26 7.80 -3.56 5.12
N VAL A 27 7.04 -4.59 4.75
CA VAL A 27 7.21 -5.32 3.48
C VAL A 27 6.99 -4.40 2.28
N PHE A 28 5.95 -3.56 2.33
CA PHE A 28 5.63 -2.61 1.26
C PHE A 28 6.74 -1.57 1.04
N LEU A 29 7.23 -0.97 2.12
CA LEU A 29 8.25 0.09 2.05
C LEU A 29 9.64 -0.48 1.74
N ARG A 30 9.93 -1.71 2.16
CA ARG A 30 11.29 -2.29 2.08
C ARG A 30 11.51 -3.21 0.89
N TRP A 31 10.54 -4.04 0.51
CA TRP A 31 10.75 -5.11 -0.46
C TRP A 31 9.93 -4.95 -1.75
N ILE A 32 8.60 -4.87 -1.65
CA ILE A 32 7.74 -4.89 -2.84
C ILE A 32 6.59 -3.90 -2.64
N PRO A 33 6.59 -2.75 -3.34
CA PRO A 33 5.44 -1.86 -3.39
C PRO A 33 4.34 -2.48 -4.27
N GLY A 34 3.75 -3.58 -3.80
CA GLY A 34 2.68 -4.26 -4.50
C GLY A 34 1.38 -3.47 -4.40
N HIS A 35 0.60 -3.47 -5.47
CA HIS A 35 -0.72 -2.84 -5.53
C HIS A 35 -1.71 -3.24 -4.40
N PRO A 36 -1.73 -4.48 -3.85
CA PRO A 36 -2.74 -4.81 -2.83
C PRO A 36 -2.43 -4.25 -1.43
N PHE A 37 -1.17 -3.85 -1.16
CA PHE A 37 -0.75 -3.45 0.17
C PHE A 37 -1.39 -2.13 0.65
N PRO A 38 -1.46 -1.05 -0.15
CA PRO A 38 -2.07 0.20 0.30
C PRO A 38 -3.54 0.04 0.73
N SER A 39 -4.35 -0.68 -0.06
CA SER A 39 -5.75 -0.96 0.29
C SER A 39 -5.88 -1.82 1.54
N ALA A 40 -5.04 -2.85 1.69
CA ALA A 40 -5.06 -3.72 2.86
C ALA A 40 -4.64 -2.98 4.15
N ILE A 41 -3.61 -2.13 4.06
CA ILE A 41 -3.12 -1.31 5.19
C ILE A 41 -4.19 -0.32 5.65
N LEU A 42 -4.89 0.33 4.72
CA LEU A 42 -6.02 1.22 5.06
C LEU A 42 -7.19 0.46 5.71
N ALA A 43 -7.51 -0.74 5.21
CA ALA A 43 -8.54 -1.58 5.83
C ALA A 43 -8.16 -2.03 7.25
N LEU A 44 -6.90 -2.40 7.47
CA LEU A 44 -6.38 -2.75 8.80
C LEU A 44 -6.40 -1.55 9.74
N LEU A 45 -6.11 -0.34 9.25
CA LEU A 45 -6.25 0.88 10.05
C LEU A 45 -7.72 1.13 10.44
N ALA A 46 -8.65 0.94 9.50
CA ALA A 46 -10.09 1.12 9.74
C ALA A 46 -10.64 0.15 10.79
N VAL A 47 -10.05 -1.05 10.92
CA VAL A 47 -10.37 -2.00 12.01
C VAL A 47 -9.62 -1.64 13.29
N TYR A 48 -8.35 -1.23 13.19
CA TYR A 48 -7.50 -0.90 14.32
C TYR A 48 -8.06 0.26 15.15
N ILE A 49 -8.43 1.38 14.52
CA ILE A 49 -8.91 2.59 15.23
C ILE A 49 -10.09 2.29 16.18
N PRO A 50 -11.22 1.71 15.74
CA PRO A 50 -12.36 1.44 16.62
C PRO A 50 -12.03 0.40 17.68
N SER A 51 -11.25 -0.65 17.35
CA SER A 51 -10.83 -1.66 18.33
C SER A 51 -9.92 -1.08 19.42
N PHE A 52 -8.98 -0.22 19.04
CA PHE A 52 -8.07 0.47 19.96
C PHE A 52 -8.82 1.43 20.88
N ILE A 53 -9.77 2.22 20.35
CA ILE A 53 -10.60 3.12 21.17
C ILE A 53 -11.45 2.31 22.15
N TYR A 54 -12.06 1.22 21.69
CA TYR A 54 -12.86 0.35 22.55
C TYR A 54 -12.03 -0.23 23.69
N ASP A 55 -10.86 -0.82 23.39
CA ASP A 55 -9.95 -1.36 24.38
C ASP A 55 -9.42 -0.28 25.34
N PHE A 56 -9.14 0.92 24.84
CA PHE A 56 -8.66 2.03 25.66
C PHE A 56 -9.70 2.50 26.67
N VAL A 57 -10.99 2.51 26.31
CA VAL A 57 -12.08 2.93 27.20
C VAL A 57 -12.50 1.82 28.17
N HIS A 58 -12.45 0.55 27.76
CA HIS A 58 -12.98 -0.57 28.54
C HIS A 58 -11.93 -1.37 29.32
N THR A 59 -10.65 -1.03 29.22
CA THR A 59 -9.61 -1.68 30.02
C THR A 59 -9.40 -0.94 31.34
N SER A 60 -9.71 -1.59 32.46
CA SER A 60 -9.43 -1.04 33.79
C SER A 60 -7.92 -0.97 34.06
N PRO A 61 -7.44 0.09 34.74
CA PRO A 61 -6.04 0.22 35.17
C PRO A 61 -5.68 -0.67 36.37
N TYR A 62 -6.66 -1.29 37.00
CA TYR A 62 -6.50 -2.12 38.18
C TYR A 62 -6.68 -3.61 37.84
N GLU A 63 -5.86 -4.45 38.48
CA GLU A 63 -5.94 -5.91 38.50
C GLU A 63 -6.53 -6.35 39.85
N VAL A 64 -7.53 -7.23 39.83
CA VAL A 64 -8.14 -7.77 41.07
C VAL A 64 -7.24 -8.91 41.54
N VAL A 65 -6.52 -8.69 42.64
CA VAL A 65 -5.48 -9.61 43.13
C VAL A 65 -6.02 -10.62 44.12
N ALA A 66 -7.02 -10.21 44.90
CA ALA A 66 -7.77 -11.09 45.79
C ALA A 66 -9.22 -10.60 45.89
N ASP A 67 -10.13 -11.56 45.87
CA ASP A 67 -11.56 -11.37 46.10
C ASP A 67 -11.87 -12.19 47.36
N GLU A 68 -12.00 -11.51 48.50
CA GLU A 68 -12.22 -12.15 49.80
C GLU A 68 -13.69 -11.93 50.20
N LEU A 69 -14.44 -13.05 50.25
CA LEU A 69 -15.85 -13.11 50.63
C LEU A 69 -15.94 -13.40 52.13
N ASP A 70 -16.24 -12.38 52.94
CA ASP A 70 -16.54 -12.58 54.36
C ASP A 70 -18.06 -12.71 54.56
N VAL A 71 -18.48 -13.80 55.20
CA VAL A 71 -19.90 -14.14 55.40
C VAL A 71 -20.21 -13.94 56.89
N VAL A 72 -20.65 -12.73 57.25
CA VAL A 72 -21.03 -12.41 58.63
C VAL A 72 -22.51 -12.72 58.82
N ALA A 73 -22.81 -13.87 59.42
CA ALA A 73 -24.17 -14.20 59.83
C ALA A 73 -24.56 -13.41 61.09
N ARG A 74 -25.49 -12.46 60.96
CA ARG A 74 -26.03 -11.71 62.11
C ARG A 74 -27.21 -12.49 62.71
N GLU A 75 -27.10 -12.87 63.98
CA GLU A 75 -28.22 -13.50 64.71
C GLU A 75 -29.34 -12.47 64.95
N PRO A 76 -30.62 -12.85 64.76
CA PRO A 76 -31.74 -11.94 64.93
C PRO A 76 -31.88 -11.51 66.40
N PRO A 77 -32.36 -10.29 66.67
CA PRO A 77 -32.59 -9.82 68.03
C PRO A 77 -33.59 -10.73 68.74
N ALA A 78 -33.28 -11.11 69.98
CA ALA A 78 -34.13 -11.96 70.81
C ALA A 78 -35.55 -11.39 70.87
N ALA A 79 -36.52 -12.14 70.34
CA ALA A 79 -37.92 -11.85 70.51
C ALA A 79 -38.32 -12.17 71.96
N ASP A 80 -38.92 -11.18 72.62
CA ASP A 80 -39.39 -11.28 74.00
C ASP A 80 -40.35 -12.46 74.21
N GLU A 81 -40.24 -13.09 75.38
CA GLU A 81 -41.10 -14.17 75.85
C GLU A 81 -42.57 -13.73 75.92
N ASP A 82 -43.46 -14.35 75.15
CA ASP A 82 -44.78 -14.80 75.63
C ASP A 82 -45.57 -15.52 74.53
N LEU A 83 -46.29 -16.56 74.94
CA LEU A 83 -47.22 -17.40 74.17
C LEU A 83 -46.62 -18.66 73.50
N GLN A 84 -46.70 -19.80 74.20
CA GLN A 84 -47.27 -21.01 73.61
C GLN A 84 -47.60 -22.07 74.68
N ARG A 85 -48.87 -22.07 75.11
CA ARG A 85 -49.56 -23.31 75.51
C ARG A 85 -50.18 -23.92 74.25
N GLN A 86 -50.08 -25.25 74.17
CA GLN A 86 -51.05 -26.13 73.52
C GLN A 86 -50.95 -26.26 71.98
N ARG A 87 -50.42 -27.38 71.48
CA ARG A 87 -51.20 -28.57 71.07
C ARG A 87 -50.41 -29.45 70.08
N ASP A 88 -50.58 -30.75 70.30
CA ASP A 88 -50.09 -31.94 69.61
C ASP A 88 -50.55 -32.09 68.13
N GLY A 89 -49.75 -32.78 67.30
CA GLY A 89 -50.18 -33.36 66.01
C GLY A 89 -49.32 -33.08 64.75
N THR A 90 -48.32 -33.93 64.52
CA THR A 90 -47.75 -34.46 63.24
C THR A 90 -47.94 -33.70 61.90
N ASP A 91 -46.86 -33.11 61.35
CA ASP A 91 -46.39 -33.12 59.92
C ASP A 91 -45.25 -32.09 59.69
N PRO A 92 -44.44 -32.17 58.60
CA PRO A 92 -42.99 -32.00 58.67
C PRO A 92 -42.51 -30.56 58.79
N VAL A 93 -41.42 -30.44 59.55
CA VAL A 93 -40.64 -29.23 59.81
C VAL A 93 -40.20 -28.57 58.50
N LYS A 94 -40.88 -27.47 58.13
CA LYS A 94 -40.27 -26.42 57.32
C LYS A 94 -39.33 -25.63 58.21
N LEU A 95 -38.05 -25.96 58.19
CA LEU A 95 -36.99 -25.05 58.61
C LEU A 95 -36.70 -24.14 57.41
N ASP A 96 -37.53 -23.12 57.25
CA ASP A 96 -37.14 -21.93 56.49
C ASP A 96 -36.38 -21.05 57.49
N ASP A 97 -35.09 -21.35 57.62
CA ASP A 97 -34.18 -20.67 58.54
C ASP A 97 -33.92 -19.28 57.93
N GLY A 98 -34.72 -18.29 58.34
CA GLY A 98 -34.75 -16.91 57.83
C GLY A 98 -33.50 -16.09 58.15
N ARG A 99 -32.32 -16.64 57.86
CA ARG A 99 -31.03 -15.94 57.97
C ARG A 99 -30.89 -15.00 56.79
N GLU A 100 -30.97 -13.70 57.04
CA GLU A 100 -30.55 -12.69 56.07
C GLU A 100 -29.01 -12.73 56.02
N LEU A 101 -28.47 -13.32 54.96
CA LEU A 101 -27.03 -13.36 54.67
C LEU A 101 -26.64 -12.03 54.02
N GLU A 102 -26.04 -11.14 54.79
CA GLU A 102 -25.39 -9.94 54.27
C GLU A 102 -23.97 -10.31 53.84
N VAL A 103 -23.73 -10.34 52.53
CA VAL A 103 -22.44 -10.70 51.92
C VAL A 103 -21.68 -9.41 51.65
N GLU A 104 -20.60 -9.17 52.39
CA GLU A 104 -19.73 -8.00 52.20
C GLU A 104 -18.48 -8.42 51.42
N GLU A 105 -18.44 -8.07 50.13
CA GLU A 105 -17.35 -8.39 49.20
C GLU A 105 -16.28 -7.28 49.26
N THR A 106 -15.07 -7.61 49.73
CA THR A 106 -13.96 -6.65 49.77
C THR A 106 -12.95 -6.97 48.66
N ILE A 107 -13.02 -6.23 47.55
CA ILE A 107 -12.10 -6.36 46.42
C ILE A 107 -10.79 -5.60 46.66
N VAL A 108 -9.65 -6.32 46.65
CA VAL A 108 -8.32 -5.70 46.72
C VAL A 108 -7.79 -5.43 45.30
N LEU A 109 -7.71 -4.15 44.95
CA LEU A 109 -7.27 -3.66 43.63
C LEU A 109 -5.77 -3.30 43.66
N GLU A 110 -4.96 -3.93 42.81
CA GLU A 110 -3.56 -3.54 42.58
C GLU A 110 -3.43 -2.81 41.24
N GLU A 111 -2.60 -1.76 41.19
CA GLU A 111 -2.34 -1.01 39.95
C GLU A 111 -1.51 -1.86 38.99
N LYS A 112 -2.01 -2.03 37.76
CA LYS A 112 -1.38 -2.94 36.80
C LYS A 112 -0.02 -2.42 36.33
N GLY A 113 1.04 -3.17 36.59
CA GLY A 113 2.40 -2.81 36.16
C GLY A 113 2.48 -2.46 34.67
N SER A 114 3.16 -1.35 34.35
CA SER A 114 3.33 -0.94 32.94
C SER A 114 4.15 -1.99 32.18
N GLN A 115 3.61 -2.50 31.07
CA GLN A 115 4.29 -3.46 30.20
C GLN A 115 4.69 -2.77 28.88
N PRO A 116 5.75 -1.94 28.88
CA PRO A 116 6.09 -1.05 27.77
C PRO A 116 6.42 -1.80 26.49
N LEU A 117 7.20 -2.89 26.57
CA LEU A 117 7.56 -3.70 25.39
C LEU A 117 6.36 -4.41 24.78
N LYS A 118 5.46 -4.95 25.61
CA LYS A 118 4.25 -5.62 25.14
C LYS A 118 3.33 -4.64 24.43
N THR A 119 3.09 -3.48 25.06
CA THR A 119 2.34 -2.37 24.48
C THR A 119 2.95 -1.96 23.14
N LEU A 120 4.25 -1.70 23.12
CA LEU A 120 4.96 -1.26 21.92
C LEU A 120 4.91 -2.28 20.79
N LEU A 121 5.15 -3.57 21.04
CA LEU A 121 5.17 -4.64 20.02
C LEU A 121 3.78 -5.01 19.51
N THR A 122 2.79 -5.08 20.39
CA THR A 122 1.43 -5.53 20.03
C THR A 122 0.52 -4.40 19.56
N GLY A 123 0.82 -3.15 19.91
CA GLY A 123 -0.07 -2.01 19.65
C GLY A 123 -1.30 -1.96 20.55
N LEU A 124 -1.37 -2.82 21.57
CA LEU A 124 -2.43 -2.75 22.58
C LEU A 124 -2.26 -1.49 23.43
N PRO A 125 -3.35 -0.80 23.83
CA PRO A 125 -3.27 0.31 24.76
C PRO A 125 -2.80 -0.16 26.15
N SER A 126 -1.87 0.59 26.74
CA SER A 126 -1.50 0.46 28.16
C SER A 126 -2.53 1.21 29.00
N PRO A 127 -3.17 0.55 29.98
CA PRO A 127 -4.15 1.22 30.85
C PRO A 127 -3.47 2.13 31.90
N THR A 128 -2.17 1.94 32.17
CA THR A 128 -1.43 2.73 33.16
C THR A 128 -0.59 3.86 32.55
N SER A 129 -0.49 3.94 31.22
CA SER A 129 0.27 4.99 30.55
C SER A 129 -0.41 5.45 29.26
N LEU A 130 -1.03 6.63 29.33
CA LEU A 130 -1.62 7.32 28.18
C LEU A 130 -0.56 7.69 27.14
N THR A 131 0.67 8.01 27.57
CA THR A 131 1.77 8.35 26.67
C THR A 131 2.24 7.16 25.83
N LEU A 132 2.34 5.96 26.43
CA LEU A 132 2.70 4.75 25.69
C LEU A 132 1.63 4.35 24.68
N SER A 133 0.35 4.45 25.07
CA SER A 133 -0.80 4.21 24.19
C SER A 133 -0.85 5.21 23.03
N ALA A 134 -0.64 6.51 23.31
CA ALA A 134 -0.57 7.55 22.29
C ALA A 134 0.60 7.34 21.34
N LEU A 135 1.78 6.97 21.85
CA LEU A 135 2.97 6.69 21.05
C LEU A 135 2.75 5.50 20.10
N THR A 136 2.14 4.41 20.58
CA THR A 136 1.85 3.24 19.73
C THR A 136 0.84 3.54 18.64
N PHE A 137 -0.21 4.29 18.98
CA PHE A 137 -1.18 4.78 18.00
C PHE A 137 -0.50 5.68 16.95
N ALA A 138 0.34 6.62 17.39
CA ALA A 138 1.07 7.52 16.51
C ALA A 138 2.03 6.78 15.57
N ILE A 139 2.71 5.72 16.04
CA ILE A 139 3.57 4.88 15.19
C ILE A 139 2.73 4.20 14.09
N ASN A 140 1.60 3.59 14.44
CA ASN A 140 0.74 2.93 13.46
C ASN A 140 0.19 3.94 12.44
N LEU A 141 -0.23 5.12 12.89
CA LEU A 141 -0.70 6.19 12.01
C LEU A 141 0.43 6.70 11.09
N ALA A 142 1.63 6.92 11.63
CA ALA A 142 2.79 7.39 10.86
C ALA A 142 3.17 6.40 9.76
N LEU A 143 3.13 5.09 10.04
CA LEU A 143 3.37 4.06 9.01
C LEU A 143 2.36 4.15 7.87
N VAL A 144 1.07 4.32 8.17
CA VAL A 144 0.04 4.51 7.14
C VAL A 144 0.27 5.77 6.33
N VAL A 145 0.59 6.89 6.99
CA VAL A 145 0.87 8.16 6.32
C VAL A 145 2.07 8.02 5.37
N VAL A 146 3.14 7.35 5.77
CA VAL A 146 4.32 7.12 4.90
C VAL A 146 3.97 6.23 3.70
N VAL A 147 3.18 5.18 3.92
CA VAL A 147 2.68 4.32 2.83
C VAL A 147 1.80 5.13 1.86
N TRP A 148 0.89 5.93 2.39
CA TRP A 148 0.00 6.79 1.61
C TRP A 148 0.78 7.85 0.83
N ASP A 149 1.78 8.47 1.46
CA ASP A 149 2.67 9.44 0.83
C ASP A 149 3.38 8.81 -0.36
N LEU A 150 3.98 7.62 -0.20
CA LEU A 150 4.70 6.95 -1.28
C LEU A 150 3.80 6.70 -2.52
N VAL A 151 2.55 6.29 -2.29
CA VAL A 151 1.59 5.99 -3.37
C VAL A 151 1.04 7.26 -4.01
N SER A 152 0.75 8.26 -3.18
CA SER A 152 -0.04 9.42 -3.59
C SER A 152 0.83 10.59 -4.06
N ARG A 153 2.11 10.63 -3.65
CA ARG A 153 3.02 11.74 -3.95
C ARG A 153 3.20 11.98 -5.43
N GLY A 154 3.31 10.91 -6.23
CA GLY A 154 3.38 11.03 -7.70
C GLY A 154 2.12 11.70 -8.26
N LYS A 155 0.94 11.25 -7.82
CA LYS A 155 -0.35 11.73 -8.31
C LYS A 155 -0.66 13.16 -7.89
N PHE A 156 -0.27 13.60 -6.70
CA PHE A 156 -0.65 14.93 -6.18
C PHE A 156 0.44 15.99 -6.38
N PHE A 157 1.72 15.65 -6.18
CA PHE A 157 2.80 16.64 -6.20
C PHE A 157 3.59 16.69 -7.52
N ASN A 158 3.58 15.60 -8.30
CA ASN A 158 4.36 15.51 -9.53
C ASN A 158 3.46 15.41 -10.78
N GLN A 159 2.39 16.22 -10.81
CA GLN A 159 1.50 16.27 -11.97
C GLN A 159 2.15 17.10 -13.09
N SER A 160 2.73 16.42 -14.08
CA SER A 160 3.36 17.07 -15.23
C SER A 160 2.39 17.23 -16.40
N HIS A 161 1.37 18.08 -16.23
CA HIS A 161 0.31 18.30 -17.23
C HIS A 161 0.83 18.84 -18.57
N GLU A 162 1.89 19.64 -18.53
CA GLU A 162 2.49 20.29 -19.70
C GLU A 162 3.69 19.50 -20.26
N LEU A 163 3.90 18.26 -19.81
CA LEU A 163 5.04 17.47 -20.25
C LEU A 163 4.83 16.99 -21.69
N SER A 164 5.66 17.52 -22.59
CA SER A 164 5.83 17.01 -23.95
C SER A 164 7.00 16.01 -23.98
N MET A 165 6.81 14.87 -24.65
CA MET A 165 7.85 13.87 -24.82
C MET A 165 7.78 13.19 -26.19
N GLY A 166 8.93 12.81 -26.73
CA GLY A 166 9.03 11.91 -27.88
C GLY A 166 10.01 10.77 -27.57
N ARG A 167 9.64 9.53 -27.89
CA ARG A 167 10.56 8.40 -27.77
C ARG A 167 10.29 7.31 -28.81
N THR A 168 11.33 6.57 -29.15
CA THR A 168 11.20 5.33 -29.90
C THR A 168 10.45 4.31 -29.05
N GLY A 169 9.34 3.75 -29.58
CA GLY A 169 8.54 2.74 -28.89
C GLY A 169 8.88 1.33 -29.35
N TYR A 170 8.47 0.99 -30.58
CA TYR A 170 8.68 -0.33 -31.17
C TYR A 170 9.52 -0.19 -32.44
N VAL A 171 10.44 -1.13 -32.67
CA VAL A 171 11.28 -1.15 -33.86
C VAL A 171 11.31 -2.56 -34.42
N SER A 172 10.97 -2.69 -35.69
CA SER A 172 11.10 -3.90 -36.50
C SER A 172 12.32 -3.80 -37.41
N ASP A 173 12.51 -4.81 -38.24
CA ASP A 173 13.41 -4.81 -39.38
C ASP A 173 13.06 -3.77 -40.46
N THR A 174 11.77 -3.49 -40.69
CA THR A 174 11.28 -2.64 -41.79
C THR A 174 10.38 -1.48 -41.36
N SER A 175 10.09 -1.37 -40.07
CA SER A 175 9.21 -0.33 -39.52
C SER A 175 9.65 0.12 -38.14
N ALA A 176 9.26 1.32 -37.76
CA ALA A 176 9.47 1.85 -36.41
C ALA A 176 8.26 2.68 -35.98
N ARG A 177 7.95 2.62 -34.69
CA ARG A 177 6.90 3.40 -34.06
C ARG A 177 7.51 4.39 -33.08
N ILE A 178 7.22 5.66 -33.28
CA ILE A 178 7.65 6.75 -32.41
C ILE A 178 6.45 7.20 -31.60
N LEU A 179 6.54 7.05 -30.28
CA LEU A 179 5.53 7.52 -29.35
C LEU A 179 5.79 9.00 -29.06
N VAL A 180 4.75 9.81 -29.16
CA VAL A 180 4.80 11.24 -28.82
C VAL A 180 3.70 11.56 -27.81
N ARG A 181 3.96 12.52 -26.94
CA ARG A 181 2.98 13.18 -26.10
C ARG A 181 3.14 14.68 -26.30
N GLU A 182 2.06 15.40 -26.59
CA GLU A 182 2.10 16.85 -26.77
C GLU A 182 0.82 17.51 -26.26
N PRO A 183 0.81 18.09 -25.06
CA PRO A 183 -0.37 18.75 -24.53
C PRO A 183 -0.60 20.16 -25.10
N ASP A 184 0.40 20.84 -25.68
CA ASP A 184 0.24 22.21 -26.19
C ASP A 184 -0.45 22.23 -27.56
N ALA A 185 -1.67 22.79 -27.59
CA ALA A 185 -2.48 22.93 -28.80
C ALA A 185 -1.81 23.77 -29.91
N ARG A 186 -0.83 24.61 -29.56
CA ARG A 186 -0.11 25.47 -30.51
C ARG A 186 0.93 24.72 -31.36
N GLN A 187 1.30 23.51 -30.95
CA GLN A 187 2.30 22.68 -31.65
C GLN A 187 1.69 21.82 -32.78
N TYR A 188 0.37 21.78 -32.89
CA TYR A 188 -0.33 21.02 -33.94
C TYR A 188 -0.36 21.76 -35.28
N PRO A 189 -0.35 21.02 -36.42
CA PRO A 189 -0.19 19.57 -36.52
C PRO A 189 1.26 19.15 -36.24
N ILE A 190 1.42 17.99 -35.61
CA ILE A 190 2.73 17.45 -35.26
C ILE A 190 3.17 16.49 -36.35
N PHE A 191 4.35 16.72 -36.93
CA PHE A 191 4.91 15.86 -37.96
C PHE A 191 6.24 15.26 -37.52
N VAL A 192 6.53 14.05 -38.00
CA VAL A 192 7.80 13.38 -37.80
C VAL A 192 8.59 13.31 -39.09
N SER A 193 9.89 13.58 -38.98
CA SER A 193 10.86 13.43 -40.05
C SER A 193 11.97 12.50 -39.61
N TYR A 194 12.55 11.75 -40.54
CA TYR A 194 13.61 10.79 -40.25
C TYR A 194 14.68 10.79 -41.35
N ARG A 195 15.89 10.37 -41.00
CA ARG A 195 17.03 10.23 -41.92
C ARG A 195 17.98 9.14 -41.44
N TYR A 196 18.91 8.71 -42.29
CA TYR A 196 20.02 7.85 -41.88
C TYR A 196 20.92 8.60 -40.88
N ALA A 197 21.27 7.94 -39.76
CA ALA A 197 22.05 8.55 -38.69
C ALA A 197 23.56 8.32 -38.84
N ASP A 198 23.96 7.15 -39.34
CA ASP A 198 25.36 6.85 -39.58
C ASP A 198 25.72 7.21 -41.04
N PRO A 199 26.90 7.80 -41.30
CA PRO A 199 27.45 7.83 -42.65
C PRO A 199 27.56 6.39 -43.15
N PRO A 200 27.34 6.12 -44.44
CA PRO A 200 27.05 4.79 -44.90
C PRO A 200 28.17 3.82 -44.53
N TYR A 201 27.82 2.89 -43.66
CA TYR A 201 28.45 1.60 -43.58
C TYR A 201 28.52 1.02 -44.99
N MET A 202 29.61 0.34 -45.34
CA MET A 202 29.91 -0.22 -46.66
C MET A 202 28.87 -1.25 -47.15
N GLY A 203 27.66 -0.79 -47.40
CA GLY A 203 26.55 -1.51 -47.98
C GLY A 203 25.98 -0.57 -49.02
N VAL A 204 26.48 -0.71 -50.25
CA VAL A 204 25.94 -0.06 -51.43
C VAL A 204 24.40 -0.20 -51.39
N ALA A 205 23.66 0.92 -51.37
CA ALA A 205 22.24 0.86 -51.69
C ALA A 205 22.10 0.09 -53.02
N PRO A 206 21.13 -0.83 -53.20
CA PRO A 206 21.01 -1.60 -54.43
C PRO A 206 21.10 -0.65 -55.64
N GLY A 207 22.21 -0.69 -56.39
CA GLY A 207 22.47 0.24 -57.51
C GLY A 207 23.55 1.32 -57.33
N GLY A 208 24.41 1.28 -56.30
CA GLY A 208 25.65 2.12 -56.31
C GLY A 208 25.47 3.57 -55.88
N MET A 209 24.28 3.99 -55.46
CA MET A 209 24.02 5.39 -55.09
C MET A 209 24.46 5.70 -53.65
N PRO A 210 24.97 6.94 -53.39
CA PRO A 210 25.26 7.41 -52.05
C PRO A 210 23.99 7.33 -51.18
N HIS A 211 24.16 6.97 -49.91
CA HIS A 211 23.02 6.96 -48.97
C HIS A 211 22.51 8.39 -48.77
N ASP A 212 21.24 8.58 -49.08
CA ASP A 212 20.52 9.85 -48.98
C ASP A 212 20.36 10.26 -47.50
N SER A 213 21.18 11.20 -47.04
CA SER A 213 21.11 11.77 -45.69
C SER A 213 20.06 12.88 -45.53
N ALA A 214 19.26 13.15 -46.57
CA ALA A 214 18.18 14.12 -46.49
C ALA A 214 17.08 13.66 -45.53
N TRP A 215 16.40 14.65 -44.95
CA TRP A 215 15.24 14.41 -44.11
C TRP A 215 14.06 13.93 -44.95
N LYS A 216 13.51 12.78 -44.59
CA LYS A 216 12.31 12.20 -45.17
C LYS A 216 11.13 12.49 -44.28
N SER A 217 10.02 12.91 -44.89
CA SER A 217 8.76 13.04 -44.17
C SER A 217 8.22 11.66 -43.81
N GLY A 218 7.80 11.48 -42.56
CA GLY A 218 7.17 10.28 -42.07
C GLY A 218 5.65 10.41 -42.07
N ALA A 219 5.11 10.83 -40.93
CA ALA A 219 3.67 10.94 -40.69
C ALA A 219 3.33 12.23 -39.93
N SER A 220 2.04 12.58 -39.93
CA SER A 220 1.48 13.74 -39.23
C SER A 220 0.34 13.30 -38.32
N ILE A 221 0.17 14.00 -37.19
CA ILE A 221 -0.96 13.88 -36.28
C ILE A 221 -1.55 15.27 -36.12
N ASP A 222 -2.83 15.40 -36.46
CA ASP A 222 -3.49 16.71 -36.54
C ASP A 222 -3.93 17.22 -35.17
N TRP A 223 -4.30 16.33 -34.25
CA TRP A 223 -4.73 16.67 -32.89
C TRP A 223 -4.59 15.48 -31.95
N LEU A 224 -4.40 15.75 -30.66
CA LEU A 224 -4.52 14.78 -29.55
C LEU A 224 -5.39 15.39 -28.46
N ASP A 225 -5.92 14.55 -27.59
CA ASP A 225 -6.86 14.94 -26.56
C ASP A 225 -6.56 14.34 -25.19
N ASN A 226 -7.31 14.79 -24.19
CA ASN A 226 -7.18 14.27 -22.83
C ASN A 226 -7.65 12.80 -22.70
N THR A 227 -8.44 12.27 -23.65
CA THR A 227 -8.88 10.86 -23.59
C THR A 227 -7.72 9.90 -23.78
N THR A 228 -6.71 10.31 -24.55
CA THR A 228 -5.46 9.59 -24.79
C THR A 228 -4.29 10.15 -23.98
N ASP A 229 -4.55 11.03 -23.00
CA ASP A 229 -3.52 11.74 -22.24
C ASP A 229 -2.53 12.50 -23.16
N PHE A 230 -3.07 13.06 -24.24
CA PHE A 230 -2.35 13.74 -25.32
C PHE A 230 -1.25 12.90 -25.95
N THR A 231 -1.42 11.57 -26.02
CA THR A 231 -0.43 10.64 -26.57
C THR A 231 -0.83 10.12 -27.95
N GLY A 232 0.16 10.06 -28.85
CA GLY A 232 0.00 9.58 -30.21
C GLY A 232 1.19 8.72 -30.64
N THR A 233 1.05 8.04 -31.77
CA THR A 233 2.13 7.21 -32.31
C THR A 233 2.29 7.44 -33.81
N PHE A 234 3.49 7.80 -34.24
CA PHE A 234 3.86 7.82 -35.65
C PHE A 234 4.35 6.45 -36.09
N THR A 235 3.91 6.00 -37.27
CA THR A 235 4.40 4.75 -37.87
C THR A 235 5.26 5.06 -39.08
N LEU A 236 6.57 4.81 -38.96
CA LEU A 236 7.51 4.85 -40.06
C LEU A 236 7.56 3.46 -40.72
N SER A 237 7.37 3.40 -42.03
CA SER A 237 7.35 2.15 -42.80
C SER A 237 8.40 2.17 -43.92
N ARG A 238 8.67 1.00 -44.50
CA ARG A 238 9.64 0.84 -45.60
C ARG A 238 11.06 1.27 -45.23
N LEU A 239 11.45 1.00 -43.99
CA LEU A 239 12.81 1.20 -43.50
C LEU A 239 13.72 0.06 -43.97
N THR A 240 15.00 0.35 -44.06
CA THR A 240 16.05 -0.62 -44.37
C THR A 240 16.42 -1.36 -43.09
N SER A 241 16.58 -2.68 -43.17
CA SER A 241 17.01 -3.55 -42.07
C SER A 241 18.44 -3.26 -41.62
N ASP A 242 18.79 -3.59 -40.38
CA ASP A 242 20.12 -3.41 -39.78
C ASP A 242 20.71 -2.00 -39.98
N THR A 243 19.85 -0.97 -39.96
CA THR A 243 20.22 0.40 -40.29
C THR A 243 19.83 1.37 -39.18
N ARG A 244 20.74 2.30 -38.85
CA ARG A 244 20.50 3.32 -37.84
C ARG A 244 19.86 4.56 -38.45
N TYR A 245 18.79 5.02 -37.82
CA TYR A 245 18.05 6.22 -38.19
C TYR A 245 18.05 7.25 -37.06
N GLN A 246 18.00 8.52 -37.46
CA GLN A 246 17.70 9.65 -36.60
C GLN A 246 16.30 10.14 -36.95
N TRP A 247 15.52 10.47 -35.94
CA TRP A 247 14.21 11.09 -36.12
C TRP A 247 14.13 12.42 -35.37
N VAL A 248 13.29 13.31 -35.88
CA VAL A 248 12.92 14.59 -35.29
C VAL A 248 11.42 14.77 -35.42
N VAL A 249 10.80 15.30 -34.38
CA VAL A 249 9.40 15.72 -34.38
C VAL A 249 9.35 17.25 -34.40
N SER A 250 8.28 17.83 -34.97
CA SER A 250 8.11 19.28 -35.11
C SER A 250 8.26 20.07 -33.80
N ASN A 251 7.95 19.46 -32.66
CA ASN A 251 8.11 20.01 -31.31
C ASN A 251 9.53 19.83 -30.73
N ASN A 252 10.55 19.72 -31.59
CA ASN A 252 11.97 19.68 -31.25
C ASN A 252 12.44 18.44 -30.44
N HIS A 253 11.61 17.41 -30.31
CA HIS A 253 12.06 16.11 -29.80
C HIS A 253 12.84 15.36 -30.88
N THR A 254 13.98 14.80 -30.50
CA THR A 254 14.83 14.01 -31.40
C THR A 254 15.24 12.71 -30.74
N GLY A 255 15.57 11.73 -31.57
CA GLY A 255 16.10 10.48 -31.07
C GLY A 255 16.72 9.63 -32.16
N PHE A 256 17.19 8.47 -31.74
CA PHE A 256 17.79 7.49 -32.63
C PHE A 256 17.12 6.14 -32.42
N PHE A 257 17.13 5.33 -33.47
CA PHE A 257 16.82 3.91 -33.38
C PHE A 257 17.62 3.14 -34.42
N THR A 258 17.74 1.83 -34.23
CA THR A 258 18.36 0.93 -35.20
C THR A 258 17.34 -0.15 -35.52
N THR A 259 17.03 -0.33 -36.80
CA THR A 259 16.16 -1.42 -37.26
C THR A 259 16.83 -2.75 -37.00
N ALA A 260 16.04 -3.77 -36.68
CA ALA A 260 16.57 -5.12 -36.49
C ALA A 260 17.14 -5.67 -37.82
N PRO A 261 18.08 -6.62 -37.76
CA PRO A 261 18.41 -7.45 -38.91
C PRO A 261 17.18 -8.19 -39.42
N ARG A 262 17.22 -8.63 -40.67
CA ARG A 262 16.12 -9.43 -41.24
C ARG A 262 15.92 -10.71 -40.42
N PRO A 263 14.69 -11.23 -40.30
CA PRO A 263 14.45 -12.50 -39.63
C PRO A 263 15.36 -13.61 -40.18
N GLY A 264 16.10 -14.29 -39.30
CA GLY A 264 17.08 -15.32 -39.67
C GLY A 264 18.49 -14.80 -40.00
N HIS A 265 18.73 -13.50 -39.95
CA HIS A 265 20.04 -12.89 -40.13
C HIS A 265 20.55 -12.22 -38.84
N THR A 266 21.87 -12.15 -38.69
CA THR A 266 22.53 -11.38 -37.62
C THR A 266 22.94 -10.00 -38.11
N SER A 267 23.26 -9.08 -37.20
CA SER A 267 23.75 -7.75 -37.57
C SER A 267 25.09 -7.85 -38.30
N GLU A 268 25.29 -7.04 -39.34
CA GLU A 268 26.51 -6.90 -40.14
C GLU A 268 27.25 -5.59 -39.81
N ARG A 269 26.68 -4.76 -38.93
CA ARG A 269 27.19 -3.43 -38.56
C ARG A 269 28.42 -3.49 -37.64
N VAL A 270 29.39 -2.59 -37.82
CA VAL A 270 30.62 -2.53 -36.99
C VAL A 270 30.19 -2.32 -35.54
N GLY A 271 30.75 -3.15 -34.66
CA GLY A 271 30.46 -3.13 -33.22
C GLY A 271 29.39 -4.13 -32.78
N THR A 272 28.52 -4.60 -33.69
CA THR A 272 27.48 -5.60 -33.39
C THR A 272 27.50 -6.82 -34.31
N ILE A 273 28.55 -6.98 -35.14
CA ILE A 273 28.71 -8.08 -36.10
C ILE A 273 28.42 -9.44 -35.45
N GLY A 274 27.48 -10.19 -36.02
CA GLY A 274 27.15 -11.54 -35.57
C GLY A 274 26.42 -11.62 -34.22
N SER A 275 26.03 -10.49 -33.62
CA SER A 275 25.43 -10.43 -32.28
C SER A 275 24.07 -9.73 -32.28
N PHE A 276 23.22 -10.10 -31.32
CA PHE A 276 21.96 -9.41 -31.03
C PHE A 276 21.83 -9.27 -29.51
N THR A 277 21.89 -8.03 -29.02
CA THR A 277 21.85 -7.72 -27.59
C THR A 277 20.52 -7.09 -27.25
N PHE A 278 19.82 -7.65 -26.25
CA PHE A 278 18.63 -7.04 -25.68
C PHE A 278 18.85 -6.74 -24.20
N LEU A 279 18.48 -5.54 -23.78
CA LEU A 279 18.38 -5.18 -22.37
C LEU A 279 16.92 -5.33 -21.97
N HIS A 280 16.65 -6.13 -20.96
CA HIS A 280 15.35 -6.19 -20.31
C HIS A 280 15.47 -5.53 -18.95
N THR A 281 14.49 -4.71 -18.60
CA THR A 281 14.41 -4.09 -17.28
C THR A 281 13.00 -4.29 -16.73
N SER A 282 12.90 -4.40 -15.42
CA SER A 282 11.63 -4.43 -14.70
C SER A 282 11.78 -3.58 -13.43
N CYS A 283 10.66 -3.09 -12.90
CA CYS A 283 10.63 -2.37 -11.61
C CYS A 283 11.55 -1.14 -11.53
N LEU A 284 11.56 -0.30 -12.58
CA LEU A 284 12.27 0.99 -12.57
C LEU A 284 11.66 1.93 -11.52
N LYS A 285 12.29 1.99 -10.34
CA LYS A 285 11.93 2.94 -9.29
C LYS A 285 12.61 4.28 -9.57
N ASN A 286 11.81 5.33 -9.67
CA ASN A 286 12.31 6.67 -9.87
C ASN A 286 13.25 7.07 -8.71
N ASN A 287 14.42 7.64 -9.01
CA ASN A 287 15.45 8.05 -8.03
C ASN A 287 16.10 6.92 -7.19
N PHE A 288 16.12 5.68 -7.67
CA PHE A 288 16.94 4.63 -7.05
C PHE A 288 18.34 4.62 -7.69
N PRO A 289 19.44 4.74 -6.92
CA PRO A 289 20.77 4.59 -7.48
C PRO A 289 20.95 3.14 -7.96
N LEU A 290 21.24 2.98 -9.24
CA LEU A 290 21.66 1.72 -9.85
C LEU A 290 23.12 1.41 -9.48
#